data_AF-A0A1I1D4Q1-F1
#
_entry.id   AF-A0A1I1D4Q1-F1
#
_cell.length_a   1.000
_cell.length_b   1.000
_cell.length_c   1.000
_cell.angle_alpha   90.00
_cell.angle_beta   90.00
_cell.angle_gamma   90.00
#
_symmetry.space_group_name_H-M   'P 1'
#
loop_
_entity.id
_entity.type
_entity.pdbx_description
1 polymer ?
#
loop_
_entity_poly.entity_id
_entity_poly.type
_entity_poly.pdbx_seq_one_letter_code
_entity_poly.pdbx_strand_id
1 'polypeptide(L)'
;MERDTEFAVSREGTTLVTLHEGSDTTARDEATAELTETLEGLTDEGTIADWTVDGAEVYEHPAGPFDPYTVTVGFAVTVTVTADDADRAVEIGANAIDDALERAEVESISYTTSPAASAS
;
A
#
# COMPACT_ATOMS: atom_id res chain seq x y z
N MET A 1 -7.28 -34.39 5.80
CA MET A 1 -6.02 -33.67 6.02
C MET A 1 -5.94 -32.70 4.88
N GLU A 2 -6.71 -31.63 5.02
CA GLU A 2 -6.67 -30.48 4.11
C GLU A 2 -5.21 -30.03 4.05
N ARG A 3 -4.71 -29.83 2.83
CA ARG A 3 -3.35 -29.35 2.61
C ARG A 3 -3.47 -27.84 2.61
N ASP A 4 -3.28 -27.27 3.79
CA ASP A 4 -2.98 -25.86 3.96
C ASP A 4 -1.94 -25.45 2.90
N THR A 5 -2.36 -24.64 1.93
CA THR A 5 -1.53 -24.18 0.82
C THR A 5 -1.21 -22.72 1.05
N GLU A 6 0.05 -22.35 0.81
CA GLU A 6 0.46 -20.95 0.91
C GLU A 6 0.13 -20.23 -0.39
N PHE A 7 -0.40 -19.02 -0.26
CA PHE A 7 -0.74 -18.14 -1.36
C PHE A 7 -0.12 -16.78 -1.11
N ALA A 8 0.56 -16.25 -2.12
CA ALA A 8 0.95 -14.86 -2.20
C ALA A 8 -0.24 -14.06 -2.72
N VAL A 9 -0.79 -13.18 -1.88
CA VAL A 9 -1.90 -12.29 -2.21
C VAL A 9 -1.34 -10.90 -2.40
N SER A 10 -1.40 -10.40 -3.63
CA SER A 10 -0.98 -9.04 -3.94
C SER A 10 -2.18 -8.13 -4.18
N ARG A 11 -2.02 -6.86 -3.81
CA ARG A 11 -3.01 -5.82 -4.07
C ARG A 11 -2.32 -4.49 -4.37
N GLU A 12 -2.76 -3.88 -5.45
CA GLU A 12 -2.30 -2.57 -5.91
C GLU A 12 -3.33 -1.50 -5.53
N GLY A 13 -2.83 -0.36 -5.10
CA GLY A 13 -3.64 0.78 -4.72
C GLY A 13 -2.85 2.07 -4.82
N THR A 14 -3.55 3.15 -4.54
CA THR A 14 -2.97 4.48 -4.40
C THR A 14 -3.37 5.04 -3.04
N THR A 15 -2.51 5.85 -2.44
CA THR A 15 -2.81 6.63 -1.24
C THR A 15 -2.60 8.12 -1.52
N LEU A 16 -3.25 8.98 -0.73
CA LEU A 16 -3.07 10.42 -0.80
C LEU A 16 -2.25 10.88 0.39
N VAL A 17 -1.11 11.51 0.12
CA VAL A 17 -0.25 12.11 1.13
C VAL A 17 -0.39 13.62 1.04
N THR A 18 -0.76 14.25 2.16
CA THR A 18 -0.90 15.70 2.27
C THR A 18 0.33 16.31 2.93
N LEU A 19 1.06 17.12 2.18
CA LEU A 19 2.30 17.76 2.64
C LEU A 19 2.08 19.27 2.76
N HIS A 20 2.44 19.84 3.91
CA HIS A 20 2.18 21.24 4.23
C HIS A 20 3.22 22.22 3.64
N GLU A 21 4.34 21.72 3.12
CA GLU A 21 5.46 22.51 2.64
C GLU A 21 6.25 21.75 1.57
N GLY A 22 6.79 22.47 0.57
CA GLY A 22 7.63 21.86 -0.47
C GLY A 22 7.42 22.44 -1.86
N SER A 23 8.15 21.90 -2.83
CA SER A 23 7.90 22.07 -4.27
C SER A 23 7.37 20.76 -4.84
N ASP A 24 6.73 20.81 -6.00
CA ASP A 24 6.20 19.65 -6.74
C ASP A 24 7.09 18.39 -6.77
N THR A 25 8.40 18.56 -6.95
CA THR A 25 9.35 17.45 -6.96
C THR A 25 9.64 16.94 -5.55
N THR A 26 9.88 17.86 -4.61
CA THR A 26 10.14 17.51 -3.20
C THR A 26 8.93 16.83 -2.56
N ALA A 27 7.73 17.33 -2.81
CA ALA A 27 6.50 16.73 -2.28
C ALA A 27 6.28 15.30 -2.76
N ARG A 28 6.61 15.01 -4.04
CA ARG A 28 6.55 13.64 -4.56
C ARG A 28 7.60 12.72 -3.92
N ASP A 29 8.82 13.23 -3.76
CA ASP A 29 9.93 12.47 -3.19
C ASP A 29 9.65 12.15 -1.72
N GLU A 30 9.21 13.13 -0.93
CA GLU A 30 8.83 12.95 0.48
C GLU A 30 7.64 12.01 0.62
N ALA A 31 6.57 12.18 -0.15
CA ALA A 31 5.42 11.28 -0.11
C ALA A 31 5.80 9.82 -0.44
N THR A 32 6.71 9.64 -1.41
CA THR A 32 7.23 8.32 -1.79
C THR A 32 8.09 7.73 -0.67
N ALA A 33 8.95 8.55 -0.05
CA ALA A 33 9.82 8.15 1.04
C ALA A 33 9.01 7.75 2.28
N GLU A 34 8.02 8.56 2.70
CA GLU A 34 7.18 8.26 3.86
C GLU A 34 6.42 6.94 3.68
N LEU A 35 5.83 6.71 2.50
CA LEU A 35 5.17 5.44 2.22
C LEU A 35 6.15 4.27 2.17
N THR A 36 7.33 4.48 1.61
CA THR A 36 8.40 3.47 1.57
C THR A 36 8.82 3.05 2.98
N GLU A 37 9.16 4.01 3.84
CA GLU A 37 9.57 3.76 5.23
C GLU A 37 8.47 3.02 6.01
N THR A 38 7.22 3.39 5.75
CA THR A 38 6.04 2.76 6.34
C THR A 38 5.91 1.30 5.92
N LEU A 39 6.02 1.01 4.62
CA LEU A 39 5.94 -0.35 4.08
C LEU A 39 7.15 -1.19 4.52
N GLU A 40 8.35 -0.61 4.57
CA GLU A 40 9.55 -1.25 5.13
C GLU A 40 9.33 -1.69 6.58
N GLY A 41 8.72 -0.83 7.40
CA GLY A 41 8.35 -1.16 8.77
C GLY A 41 7.43 -2.37 8.84
N LEU A 42 6.39 -2.42 8.00
CA LEU A 42 5.46 -3.55 7.94
C LEU A 42 6.15 -4.86 7.50
N THR A 43 7.16 -4.78 6.63
CA THR A 43 7.95 -5.95 6.23
C THR A 43 8.87 -6.43 7.36
N ASP A 44 9.51 -5.52 8.10
CA ASP A 44 10.38 -5.88 9.23
C ASP A 44 9.58 -6.52 10.37
N GLU A 45 8.33 -6.07 10.58
CA GLU A 45 7.38 -6.70 11.51
C GLU A 45 6.87 -8.07 11.02
N GLY A 46 7.10 -8.41 9.75
CA GLY A 46 6.60 -9.63 9.12
C GLY A 46 5.10 -9.61 8.81
N THR A 47 4.49 -8.42 8.78
CA THR A 47 3.09 -8.22 8.44
C THR A 47 2.86 -8.39 6.94
N ILE A 48 3.79 -7.88 6.12
CA ILE A 48 3.77 -8.02 4.67
C ILE A 48 5.00 -8.79 4.19
N ALA A 49 4.82 -9.56 3.12
CA ALA A 49 5.89 -10.37 2.55
C ALA A 49 6.77 -9.57 1.59
N ASP A 50 6.15 -8.69 0.80
CA ASP A 50 6.82 -7.85 -0.20
C ASP A 50 5.98 -6.60 -0.51
N TRP A 51 6.63 -5.54 -0.99
CA TRP A 51 5.97 -4.32 -1.43
C TRP A 51 6.74 -3.62 -2.55
N THR A 52 6.04 -2.77 -3.29
CA THR A 52 6.62 -1.92 -4.33
C THR A 52 5.88 -0.59 -4.37
N VAL A 53 6.61 0.49 -4.65
CA VAL A 53 6.02 1.81 -4.91
C VAL A 53 6.25 2.14 -6.39
N ASP A 54 5.15 2.35 -7.14
CA ASP A 54 5.17 2.58 -8.59
C ASP A 54 5.53 4.04 -8.94
N GLY A 55 5.27 4.96 -8.01
CA GLY A 55 5.65 6.37 -8.12
C GLY A 55 4.63 7.31 -7.51
N ALA A 56 4.94 8.60 -7.55
CA ALA A 56 4.11 9.64 -6.97
C ALA A 56 3.74 10.74 -7.98
N GLU A 57 2.47 11.11 -8.00
CA GLU A 57 1.90 12.14 -8.88
C GLU A 57 1.18 13.21 -8.05
N VAL A 58 1.28 14.48 -8.44
CA VAL A 58 0.53 15.54 -7.74
C VAL A 58 -0.94 15.40 -8.09
N TYR A 59 -1.75 15.12 -7.08
CA TYR A 59 -3.20 15.01 -7.19
C TYR A 59 -3.85 16.39 -7.24
N GLU A 60 -3.44 17.26 -6.31
CA GLU A 60 -3.94 18.63 -6.21
C GLU A 60 -2.78 19.58 -5.90
N HIS A 61 -2.66 20.62 -6.73
CA HIS A 61 -1.72 21.70 -6.49
C HIS A 61 -2.29 22.69 -5.48
N PRO A 62 -1.43 23.26 -4.62
CA PRO A 62 -1.86 24.22 -3.63
C PRO A 62 -2.50 25.45 -4.29
N ALA A 63 -3.73 25.79 -3.87
CA ALA A 63 -4.45 26.94 -4.41
C ALA A 63 -3.92 28.28 -3.86
N GLY A 64 -3.08 28.23 -2.82
CA GLY A 64 -2.48 29.39 -2.17
C GLY A 64 -1.08 29.06 -1.62
N PRO A 65 -0.30 30.09 -1.22
CA PRO A 65 1.09 29.93 -0.79
C PRO A 65 1.29 29.13 0.51
N PHE A 66 0.20 28.80 1.21
CA PHE A 66 0.19 27.99 2.45
C PHE A 66 -0.74 26.79 2.35
N ASP A 67 -1.27 26.54 1.17
CA ASP A 67 -2.17 25.42 0.92
C ASP A 67 -1.31 24.16 0.78
N PRO A 68 -1.75 23.00 1.31
CA PRO A 68 -0.95 21.78 1.26
C PRO A 68 -0.92 21.20 -0.17
N TYR A 69 0.18 20.52 -0.50
CA TYR A 69 0.24 19.65 -1.66
C TYR A 69 -0.47 18.34 -1.34
N THR A 70 -1.35 17.89 -2.22
CA THR A 70 -1.87 16.52 -2.17
C THR A 70 -1.20 15.71 -3.26
N VAL A 71 -0.49 14.66 -2.88
CA VAL A 71 0.24 13.77 -3.79
C VAL A 71 -0.36 12.39 -3.71
N THR A 72 -0.70 11.82 -4.87
CA THR A 72 -1.08 10.42 -4.98
C THR A 72 0.18 9.58 -5.13
N VAL A 73 0.35 8.58 -4.26
CA VAL A 73 1.43 7.61 -4.36
C VAL A 73 0.84 6.24 -4.71
N GLY A 74 1.29 5.66 -5.82
CA GLY A 74 0.91 4.32 -6.25
C GLY A 74 1.78 3.27 -5.60
N PHE A 75 1.17 2.22 -5.07
CA PHE A 75 1.86 1.15 -4.37
C PHE A 75 1.23 -0.21 -4.63
N ALA A 76 2.01 -1.25 -4.41
CA ALA A 76 1.61 -2.64 -4.44
C ALA A 76 2.12 -3.33 -3.18
N VAL A 77 1.25 -4.05 -2.48
CA VAL A 77 1.60 -4.84 -1.30
C VAL A 77 1.29 -6.30 -1.56
N THR A 78 2.17 -7.18 -1.11
CA THR A 78 2.01 -8.62 -1.16
C THR A 78 2.13 -9.23 0.24
N VAL A 79 1.18 -10.08 0.60
CA VAL A 79 1.17 -10.85 1.84
C VAL A 79 1.15 -12.35 1.53
N THR A 80 1.79 -13.15 2.39
CA THR A 80 1.68 -14.62 2.32
C THR A 80 0.63 -15.09 3.31
N VAL A 81 -0.36 -15.82 2.83
CA VAL A 81 -1.42 -16.38 3.66
C VAL A 81 -1.59 -17.86 3.39
N THR A 82 -1.91 -18.61 4.43
CA THR A 82 -2.24 -20.02 4.31
C THR A 82 -3.75 -20.18 4.22
N ALA A 83 -4.21 -20.86 3.18
CA ALA A 83 -5.62 -21.13 2.96
C ALA A 83 -5.84 -22.48 2.28
N ASP A 84 -7.09 -22.94 2.30
CA ASP A 84 -7.51 -24.16 1.59
C ASP A 84 -7.55 -23.95 0.06
N ASP A 85 -7.95 -22.74 -0.37
CA ASP A 85 -8.14 -22.37 -1.77
C ASP A 85 -7.81 -20.88 -2.03
N ALA A 86 -7.58 -20.54 -3.30
CA ALA A 86 -7.22 -19.19 -3.72
C ALA A 86 -8.28 -18.13 -3.34
N ASP A 87 -9.58 -18.42 -3.50
CA ASP A 87 -10.65 -17.50 -3.13
C ASP A 87 -10.60 -17.14 -1.63
N ARG A 88 -10.30 -18.14 -0.78
CA ARG A 88 -10.17 -17.94 0.66
C ARG A 88 -8.90 -17.15 0.98
N ALA A 89 -7.80 -17.45 0.30
CA ALA A 89 -6.56 -16.68 0.41
C ALA A 89 -6.79 -15.22 0.04
N VAL A 90 -7.47 -14.92 -1.07
CA VAL A 90 -7.78 -13.55 -1.48
C VAL A 90 -8.52 -12.79 -0.37
N GLU A 91 -9.53 -13.38 0.25
CA GLU A 91 -10.28 -12.72 1.33
C GLU A 91 -9.40 -12.46 2.56
N ILE A 92 -8.62 -13.46 2.99
CA ILE A 92 -7.73 -13.35 4.16
C ILE A 92 -6.62 -12.32 3.88
N GLY A 93 -5.96 -12.43 2.73
CA GLY A 93 -4.87 -11.55 2.32
C GLY A 93 -5.34 -10.11 2.11
N ALA A 94 -6.52 -9.90 1.52
CA ALA A 94 -7.08 -8.56 1.37
C ALA A 94 -7.37 -7.90 2.73
N ASN A 95 -7.91 -8.65 3.70
CA ASN A 95 -8.11 -8.14 5.06
C ASN A 95 -6.77 -7.90 5.78
N ALA A 96 -5.78 -8.78 5.60
CA ALA A 96 -4.46 -8.60 6.20
C ALA A 96 -3.76 -7.35 5.66
N ILE A 97 -3.85 -7.09 4.34
CA ILE A 97 -3.31 -5.87 3.73
C ILE A 97 -4.04 -4.63 4.28
N ASP A 98 -5.36 -4.69 4.42
CA ASP A 98 -6.16 -3.57 4.95
C ASP A 98 -5.78 -3.25 6.41
N ASP A 99 -5.69 -4.27 7.29
CA ASP A 99 -5.25 -4.10 8.68
C ASP A 99 -3.81 -3.59 8.77
N ALA A 100 -2.91 -4.10 7.92
CA ALA A 100 -1.52 -3.66 7.87
C ALA A 100 -1.42 -2.16 7.53
N LEU A 101 -2.15 -1.72 6.50
CA LEU A 101 -2.14 -0.34 6.05
C LEU A 101 -2.86 0.59 7.04
N GLU A 102 -3.95 0.14 7.67
CA GLU A 102 -4.64 0.87 8.74
C GLU A 102 -3.71 1.07 9.95
N ARG A 103 -3.00 0.02 10.36
CA ARG A 103 -2.00 0.09 11.45
C ARG A 103 -0.86 1.05 11.16
N ALA A 104 -0.46 1.10 9.90
CA ALA A 104 0.55 1.99 9.38
C ALA A 104 0.05 3.43 9.19
N GLU A 105 -1.21 3.72 9.57
CA GLU A 105 -1.82 5.04 9.45
C GLU A 105 -1.86 5.55 8.00
N VAL A 106 -1.89 4.63 7.02
CA VAL A 106 -1.99 4.98 5.60
C VAL A 106 -3.45 5.33 5.29
N GLU A 107 -3.74 6.61 5.20
CA GLU A 107 -5.07 7.13 4.94
C GLU A 107 -5.41 7.17 3.44
N SER A 108 -6.70 7.36 3.12
CA SER A 108 -7.18 7.63 1.75
C SER A 108 -6.76 6.60 0.68
N ILE A 109 -6.70 5.32 1.06
CA ILE A 109 -6.35 4.25 0.13
C ILE A 109 -7.46 4.02 -0.89
N SER A 110 -7.10 4.05 -2.17
CA SER A 110 -7.95 3.67 -3.29
C SER A 110 -7.33 2.49 -4.02
N TYR A 111 -7.98 1.33 -3.94
CA TYR A 111 -7.52 0.14 -4.65
C TYR A 111 -7.84 0.25 -6.14
N THR A 112 -6.80 0.16 -6.97
CA THR A 112 -6.91 0.23 -8.44
C THR A 112 -7.13 -1.14 -9.06
N THR A 113 -6.73 -2.20 -8.35
CA THR A 113 -6.87 -3.59 -8.77
C THR A 113 -7.61 -4.42 -7.73
N SER A 114 -8.15 -5.56 -8.17
CA SER A 114 -8.69 -6.58 -7.28
C SER A 114 -7.55 -7.40 -6.67
N PRO A 115 -7.66 -7.82 -5.40
CA PRO A 115 -6.65 -8.68 -4.78
C PRO A 115 -6.50 -9.99 -5.56
N ALA A 116 -5.25 -10.37 -5.85
CA ALA A 116 -4.91 -11.54 -6.64
C ALA A 116 -4.11 -12.53 -5.80
N ALA A 117 -4.60 -13.77 -5.66
CA ALA A 117 -3.87 -14.85 -5.00
C ALA A 117 -3.14 -15.72 -6.03
N SER A 118 -1.87 -15.96 -5.79
CA SER A 118 -1.04 -16.91 -6.54
C SER A 118 -0.47 -17.93 -5.58
N ALA A 119 -0.63 -19.23 -5.87
CA ALA A 119 -0.05 -20.28 -5.04
C ALA A 119 1.48 -20.19 -5.09
N SER A 120 2.13 -20.19 -3.93
CA SER A 120 3.60 -20.19 -3.78
C SER A 120 4.22 -21.59 -3.81
#